data_AF-A0A2L2YZR6-F1
#
_entry.id   AF-A0A2L2YZR6-F1
#
_cell.length_a   1.000
_cell.length_b   1.000
_cell.length_c   1.000
_cell.angle_alpha   90.00
_cell.angle_beta   90.00
_cell.angle_gamma   90.00
#
_symmetry.space_group_name_H-M   'P 1'
#
loop_
_entity.id
_entity.type
_entity.pdbx_description
1 polymer ?
#
loop_
_entity_poly.entity_id
_entity_poly.type
_entity_poly.pdbx_seq_one_letter_code
_entity_poly.pdbx_strand_id
1 'polypeptide(L)' 'MAFRGGKRKDVKKQSYYVWFLGAKESKGLRGEEYIRPVLRHLVDKERELEPMKVTLQISN' A
#
# COMPACT_ATOMS: atom_id res chain seq x y z
N MET A 1 19.43 24.97 -32.23
CA MET A 1 18.55 24.46 -31.17
C MET A 1 18.74 22.96 -31.08
N ALA A 2 19.21 22.43 -29.96
CA ALA A 2 19.14 20.99 -29.68
C ALA A 2 18.92 20.82 -28.17
N PHE A 3 17.67 20.54 -27.79
CA PHE A 3 17.35 20.10 -26.44
C PHE A 3 18.06 18.76 -26.24
N ARG A 4 19.11 18.76 -25.41
CA ARG A 4 19.64 17.53 -24.82
C ARG A 4 18.53 16.97 -23.92
N GLY A 5 17.76 16.03 -24.46
CA GLY A 5 16.78 15.26 -23.70
C GLY A 5 17.50 14.59 -22.54
N GLY A 6 17.34 15.13 -21.33
CA GLY A 6 17.73 14.44 -20.12
C GLY A 6 17.01 13.10 -20.12
N LYS A 7 17.76 12.00 -19.99
CA LYS A 7 17.20 10.66 -19.79
C LYS A 7 16.14 10.77 -18.71
N ARG A 8 14.85 10.67 -19.07
CA ARG A 8 13.79 10.42 -18.10
C ARG A 8 14.24 9.15 -17.39
N LYS A 9 14.51 9.24 -16.08
CA LYS A 9 14.65 8.03 -15.27
C LYS A 9 13.33 7.29 -15.46
N ASP A 10 13.34 6.17 -16.17
CA ASP A 10 12.19 5.30 -16.26
C ASP A 10 11.87 4.88 -14.82
N VAL A 11 10.85 5.51 -14.26
CA VAL A 11 10.32 5.14 -12.95
C VAL A 11 9.82 3.72 -13.13
N LYS A 12 10.56 2.74 -12.60
CA LYS A 12 10.15 1.34 -12.61
C LYS A 12 8.89 1.22 -11.75
N LYS A 13 7.74 1.35 -12.40
CA LYS A 13 6.44 1.11 -11.77
C LYS A 13 6.29 -0.40 -11.58
N GLN A 14 6.15 -0.82 -10.33
CA GLN A 14 5.84 -2.21 -9.97
C GLN A 14 4.35 -2.30 -9.65
N SER A 15 3.72 -3.41 -10.04
CA SER A 15 2.29 -3.63 -9.81
C SER A 15 2.09 -4.96 -9.10
N TYR A 16 1.26 -4.96 -8.06
CA TYR A 16 0.95 -6.13 -7.24
C TYR A 16 -0.56 -6.31 -7.12
N TYR A 17 -1.06 -7.52 -7.37
CA TYR A 17 -2.44 -7.86 -7.07
C TYR A 17 -2.53 -8.29 -5.60
N VAL A 18 -3.31 -7.57 -4.80
CA VAL A 18 -3.39 -7.77 -3.35
C VAL A 18 -4.84 -7.75 -2.87
N TRP A 19 -5.08 -8.39 -1.73
CA TRP A 19 -6.31 -8.20 -0.96
C TRP A 19 -6.15 -6.99 -0.05
N PHE A 20 -7.05 -6.03 -0.18
CA PHE A 20 -7.11 -4.84 0.65
C PHE A 20 -8.08 -5.06 1.81
N LEU A 21 -7.52 -5.17 3.02
CA LEU A 21 -8.28 -5.40 4.25
C LEU A 21 -8.97 -4.14 4.79
N GLY A 22 -8.63 -2.95 4.27
CA GLY A 22 -9.17 -1.66 4.68
C GLY A 22 -8.15 -0.74 5.34
N ALA A 23 -8.66 0.27 6.07
CA ALA A 23 -7.84 1.27 6.76
C ALA A 23 -8.41 1.54 8.16
N LYS A 24 -7.51 1.82 9.11
CA LYS A 24 -7.85 2.24 10.48
C LYS A 24 -6.82 3.25 10.95
N GLU A 25 -7.27 4.27 11.68
CA GLU A 25 -6.36 5.24 12.29
C GLU A 25 -5.48 4.57 13.35
N SER A 26 -4.18 4.91 13.32
CA SER A 26 -3.18 4.43 14.28
C SER A 26 -2.87 5.53 15.29
N LYS A 27 -2.64 5.14 16.55
CA LYS A 27 -2.23 6.06 17.63
C LYS A 27 -0.73 6.40 17.63
N GLY A 28 0.02 5.90 16.66
CA GLY A 28 1.45 6.14 16.52
C GLY A 28 1.95 5.91 15.09
N LEU A 29 3.17 6.38 14.81
CA LEU A 29 3.72 6.43 13.46
C LEU A 29 4.39 5.13 13.01
N ARG A 30 5.04 4.42 13.93
CA ARG A 30 5.84 3.22 13.64
C ARG A 30 6.02 2.36 14.87
N GLY A 31 6.20 1.06 14.68
CA GLY A 31 6.40 0.10 15.76
C GLY A 31 5.32 -0.98 15.75
N GLU A 32 5.68 -2.19 16.17
CA GLU A 32 4.74 -3.31 16.23
C GLU A 32 3.60 -3.06 17.20
N GLU A 33 3.86 -2.30 18.27
CA GLU A 33 2.89 -1.90 19.28
C GLU A 33 1.72 -1.09 18.69
N TYR A 34 1.94 -0.38 17.58
CA TYR A 34 0.91 0.37 16.86
C TYR A 34 0.32 -0.43 15.69
N ILE A 35 1.15 -1.21 14.97
CA ILE A 35 0.71 -1.95 13.77
C ILE A 35 -0.11 -3.20 14.14
N ARG A 36 0.32 -3.99 15.14
CA ARG A 36 -0.35 -5.26 15.48
C ARG A 36 -1.82 -5.08 15.88
N PRO A 37 -2.21 -4.09 16.70
CA PRO A 37 -3.62 -3.88 17.04
C PRO A 37 -4.48 -3.51 15.82
N VAL A 38 -3.95 -2.67 14.91
CA VAL A 38 -4.63 -2.30 13.67
C VAL A 38 -4.82 -3.51 12.77
N LEU A 39 -3.75 -4.30 12.58
CA LEU A 39 -3.80 -5.48 11.72
C LEU A 39 -4.81 -6.51 12.25
N ARG A 40 -4.81 -6.80 13.56
CA ARG A 40 -5.79 -7.71 14.18
C ARG A 40 -7.22 -7.27 13.89
N HIS A 41 -7.52 -5.99 14.10
CA HIS A 41 -8.85 -5.45 13.81
C HIS A 41 -9.28 -5.62 12.35
N LEU A 42 -8.36 -5.41 11.40
CA LEU A 42 -8.66 -5.57 9.98
C LEU A 42 -8.86 -7.04 9.58
N VAL A 43 -8.07 -7.96 10.14
CA VAL A 43 -8.22 -9.42 9.93
C VAL A 43 -9.52 -9.93 10.55
N ASP A 44 -9.90 -9.46 11.74
CA ASP A 44 -11.18 -9.86 12.35
C ASP A 44 -12.36 -9.40 11.47
N LYS A 45 -12.30 -8.20 10.91
CA LYS A 45 -13.32 -7.66 10.00
C LYS A 45 -13.42 -8.44 8.68
N GLU A 46 -12.31 -8.95 8.16
CA GLU A 46 -12.27 -9.79 6.95
C GLU A 46 -13.16 -11.03 7.06
N ARG A 47 -13.30 -11.56 8.29
CA ARG A 47 -14.15 -12.75 8.54
C ARG A 47 -15.64 -12.45 8.40
N GLU A 48 -16.02 -11.18 8.49
CA GLU A 48 -17.40 -10.70 8.36
C GLU A 48 -17.69 -10.19 6.93
N LEU A 49 -16.68 -9.65 6.26
CA LEU A 49 -16.78 -9.05 4.93
C LEU A 49 -15.59 -9.44 4.07
N GLU A 50 -15.86 -10.01 2.89
CA GLU A 50 -14.81 -10.38 1.94
C GLU A 50 -13.95 -9.16 1.56
N PRO A 51 -12.60 -9.28 1.59
CA PRO A 51 -11.72 -8.17 1.30
C PRO A 51 -11.72 -7.81 -0.19
N MET A 52 -11.37 -6.57 -0.50
CA MET A 52 -11.37 -6.08 -1.87
C MET A 52 -10.08 -6.47 -2.61
N LYS A 53 -10.19 -7.10 -3.79
CA LYS A 53 -9.02 -7.31 -4.66
C LYS A 53 -8.65 -6.01 -5.37
N VAL A 54 -7.40 -5.58 -5.23
CA VAL A 54 -6.90 -4.33 -5.84
C VAL A 54 -5.55 -4.54 -6.53
N THR A 55 -5.18 -3.60 -7.39
CA THR A 55 -3.82 -3.52 -7.98
C THR A 55 -3.06 -2.39 -7.29
N LEU A 56 -2.08 -2.74 -6.46
CA LEU A 56 -1.17 -1.80 -5.82
C LEU A 56 -0.07 -1.40 -6.80
N GLN A 57 0.01 -0.11 -7.12
CA GLN A 57 1.06 0.46 -7.97
C GLN A 57 2.13 1.13 -7.09
N ILE A 58 3.37 0.69 -7.21
CA ILE A 58 4.53 1.25 -6.49
C ILE A 58 5.40 1.99 -7.51
N SER A 59 5.68 3.26 -7.23
CA SER A 59 6.59 4.12 -7.99
C SER A 59 7.74 4.58 -7.10
N ASN A 60 8.91 4.78 -7.71
CA ASN A 60 10.15 5.20 -7.05
C ASN A 60 10.47 6.67 -7.30
#